data_AF-A0A0F9PGG7-F1
#
_entry.id   AF-A0A0F9PGG7-F1
#
_cell.length_a   1.000
_cell.length_b   1.000
_cell.length_c   1.000
_cell.angle_alpha   90.00
_cell.angle_beta   90.00
_cell.angle_gamma   90.00
#
_symmetry.space_group_name_H-M   'P 1'
#
loop_
_entity.id
_entity.type
_entity.pdbx_description
1 polymer ?
#
loop_
_entity_poly.entity_id
_entity_poly.type
_entity_poly.pdbx_seq_one_letter_code
_entity_poly.pdbx_strand_id
1 'polypeptide(L)'
;MRIRPYSSEDETALRAIHAGQNLGYEWPDLSTPLMLVKLVAVDERGKPRAVLFARLTAELVAVVDPTLPGKKKTECWQLGLKETENQLRALGLDELQAMLEPSMNGLGKVLVRKYGFIEDKFRCFHKHFKVNGNG
;
A
#
# COMPACT_ATOMS: atom_id res chain seq x y z
N MET A 1 -14.60 4.57 -24.90
CA MET A 1 -13.99 4.90 -23.59
C MET A 1 -12.76 5.74 -23.81
N ARG A 2 -12.51 6.74 -22.97
CA ARG A 2 -11.30 7.57 -23.00
C ARG A 2 -10.73 7.68 -21.58
N ILE A 3 -9.40 7.66 -21.46
CA ILE A 3 -8.70 7.88 -20.19
C ILE A 3 -8.20 9.31 -20.12
N ARG A 4 -8.34 9.96 -18.97
CA ARG A 4 -7.76 11.27 -18.68
C ARG A 4 -7.35 11.40 -17.21
N PRO A 5 -6.56 12.42 -16.83
CA PRO A 5 -6.31 12.74 -15.43
C PRO A 5 -7.62 12.97 -14.67
N TYR A 6 -7.62 12.58 -13.40
CA TYR A 6 -8.67 12.91 -12.44
C TYR A 6 -8.79 14.42 -12.23
N SER A 7 -10.03 14.90 -12.10
CA SER A 7 -10.38 16.25 -11.66
C SER A 7 -11.26 16.17 -10.41
N SER A 8 -11.21 17.18 -9.55
CA SER A 8 -12.10 17.27 -8.37
C SER A 8 -13.59 17.28 -8.76
N GLU A 9 -13.92 17.74 -9.97
CA GLU A 9 -15.28 17.69 -10.53
C GLU A 9 -15.82 16.26 -10.70
N ASP A 10 -14.94 15.26 -10.77
CA ASP A 10 -15.33 13.86 -10.92
C ASP A 10 -15.79 13.22 -9.59
N GLU A 11 -15.44 13.83 -8.46
CA GLU A 11 -15.48 13.19 -7.15
C GLU A 11 -16.89 12.72 -6.78
N THR A 12 -17.89 13.59 -6.94
CA THR A 12 -19.28 13.25 -6.60
C THR A 12 -19.77 12.03 -7.40
N ALA A 13 -19.51 12.00 -8.71
CA ALA A 13 -19.94 10.90 -9.56
C ALA A 13 -19.20 9.60 -9.22
N LEU A 14 -17.89 9.66 -8.99
CA LEU A 14 -17.09 8.48 -8.68
C LEU A 14 -17.34 7.95 -7.26
N ARG A 15 -17.60 8.81 -6.27
CA ARG A 15 -18.04 8.38 -4.93
C ARG A 15 -19.38 7.67 -4.97
N ALA A 16 -20.32 8.14 -5.80
CA ALA A 16 -21.59 7.44 -6.01
C ALA A 16 -21.39 6.05 -6.65
N ILE A 17 -20.47 5.94 -7.63
CA ILE A 17 -20.08 4.64 -8.21
C ILE A 17 -19.48 3.73 -7.14
N HIS A 18 -18.53 4.22 -6.33
CA HIS A 18 -17.91 3.47 -5.25
C HIS A 18 -18.93 2.97 -4.21
N ALA A 19 -19.82 3.84 -3.76
CA ALA A 19 -20.90 3.47 -2.84
C ALA A 19 -21.82 2.39 -3.45
N GLY A 20 -22.13 2.49 -4.74
CA GLY A 20 -22.92 1.50 -5.46
C GLY A 20 -22.23 0.15 -5.67
N GLN A 21 -20.89 0.10 -5.64
CA GLN A 21 -20.13 -1.16 -5.73
C GLN A 21 -20.22 -1.99 -4.45
N ASN A 22 -20.39 -1.34 -3.29
CA ASN A 22 -20.51 -1.99 -1.98
C ASN A 22 -19.43 -3.05 -1.69
N LEU A 23 -18.18 -2.73 -2.05
CA LEU A 23 -17.04 -3.66 -1.93
C LEU A 23 -16.36 -3.62 -0.54
N GLY A 24 -16.84 -2.77 0.38
CA GLY A 24 -16.40 -2.77 1.78
C GLY A 24 -15.04 -2.11 2.06
N TYR A 25 -14.39 -1.48 1.09
CA TYR A 25 -13.23 -0.64 1.31
C TYR A 25 -13.61 0.85 1.32
N GLU A 26 -12.78 1.68 1.96
CA GLU A 26 -13.01 3.12 2.06
C GLU A 26 -12.59 3.86 0.80
N TRP A 27 -13.29 4.95 0.48
CA TRP A 27 -12.85 5.84 -0.58
C TRP A 27 -11.51 6.49 -0.16
N PRO A 28 -10.46 6.41 -1.00
CA PRO A 28 -9.12 6.86 -0.60
C PRO A 28 -9.05 8.38 -0.44
N ASP A 29 -8.15 8.84 0.45
CA ASP A 29 -7.76 10.24 0.51
C ASP A 29 -6.94 10.61 -0.74
N LEU A 30 -7.47 11.53 -1.56
CA LEU A 30 -6.84 11.98 -2.78
C LEU A 30 -5.99 13.23 -2.59
N SER A 31 -5.98 13.83 -1.40
CA SER A 31 -5.15 14.99 -1.09
C SER A 31 -3.70 14.61 -0.79
N THR A 32 -3.47 13.36 -0.35
CA THR A 32 -2.12 12.85 -0.06
C THR A 32 -1.19 12.91 -1.29
N PRO A 33 0.06 13.38 -1.12
CA PRO A 33 1.06 13.38 -2.20
C PRO A 33 1.51 11.96 -2.57
N LEU A 34 1.24 10.97 -1.72
CA LEU A 34 1.57 9.56 -1.98
C LEU A 34 0.66 8.94 -3.04
N MET A 35 -0.45 9.59 -3.41
CA MET A 35 -1.32 9.13 -4.49
C MET A 35 -0.77 9.56 -5.85
N LEU A 36 0.16 8.76 -6.40
CA LEU A 36 0.93 9.09 -7.59
C LEU A 36 0.12 9.08 -8.89
N VAL A 37 -0.78 8.11 -9.05
CA VAL A 37 -1.59 7.96 -10.27
C VAL A 37 -3.04 8.20 -9.94
N LYS A 38 -3.68 9.09 -10.69
CA LYS A 38 -5.12 9.42 -10.58
C LYS A 38 -5.73 9.52 -11.97
N LEU A 39 -6.33 8.42 -12.45
CA LEU A 39 -6.88 8.32 -13.81
C LEU A 39 -8.37 8.06 -13.77
N VAL A 40 -9.12 8.73 -14.66
CA VAL A 40 -10.56 8.54 -14.83
C VAL A 40 -10.84 8.01 -16.22
N ALA A 41 -11.64 6.95 -16.30
CA ALA A 41 -12.22 6.48 -17.53
C ALA A 41 -13.58 7.15 -17.76
N VAL A 42 -13.74 7.82 -18.90
CA VAL A 42 -14.98 8.49 -19.28
C VAL A 42 -15.60 7.84 -20.52
N ASP A 43 -16.93 7.90 -20.61
CA ASP A 43 -17.66 7.53 -21.82
C ASP A 43 -17.60 8.64 -22.90
N GLU A 44 -18.29 8.41 -24.03
CA GLU A 44 -18.30 9.33 -25.17
C GLU A 44 -18.92 10.70 -24.84
N ARG A 45 -19.77 10.77 -23.81
CA ARG A 45 -20.38 12.01 -23.31
C ARG A 45 -19.53 12.69 -22.24
N GLY A 46 -18.34 12.14 -21.95
CA GLY A 46 -17.45 12.65 -20.92
C GLY A 46 -17.84 12.27 -19.48
N LYS A 47 -18.86 11.41 -19.29
CA LYS A 47 -19.30 11.01 -17.95
C LYS A 47 -18.28 10.03 -17.33
N PRO A 48 -17.83 10.25 -16.08
CA PRO A 48 -16.98 9.30 -15.36
C PRO A 48 -17.64 7.94 -15.20
N ARG A 49 -16.90 6.88 -15.52
CA ARG A 49 -17.36 5.48 -15.42
C ARG A 49 -16.49 4.63 -14.51
N ALA A 50 -15.21 4.98 -14.34
CA ALA A 50 -14.30 4.32 -13.43
C ALA A 50 -13.16 5.26 -13.03
N VAL A 51 -12.50 4.93 -11.93
CA VAL A 51 -11.28 5.60 -11.48
C VAL A 51 -10.22 4.57 -11.12
N LEU A 52 -8.97 4.89 -11.40
CA LEU A 52 -7.80 4.09 -11.05
C LEU A 52 -6.84 4.97 -10.28
N PHE A 53 -6.57 4.54 -9.05
CA PHE A 53 -5.65 5.19 -8.13
C PHE A 53 -4.46 4.27 -7.87
N ALA A 54 -3.24 4.81 -7.90
CA ALA A 54 -2.05 4.09 -7.44
C ALA A 54 -1.31 4.93 -6.42
N ARG A 55 -1.07 4.33 -5.26
CA ARG A 55 -0.40 4.93 -4.10
C ARG A 55 1.01 4.39 -3.96
N LEU A 56 1.95 5.25 -3.63
CA LEU A 56 3.30 4.89 -3.21
C LEU A 56 3.25 4.37 -1.77
N THR A 57 3.85 3.21 -1.54
CA THR A 57 4.00 2.59 -0.23
C THR A 57 5.42 2.04 -0.08
N ALA A 58 5.80 1.70 1.15
CA ALA A 58 7.04 0.98 1.45
C ALA A 58 6.72 -0.46 1.90
N GLU A 59 7.53 -1.40 1.45
CA GLU A 59 7.49 -2.79 1.91
C GLU A 59 8.69 -3.09 2.80
N LEU A 60 8.44 -3.72 3.95
CA LEU A 60 9.44 -4.22 4.86
C LEU A 60 9.97 -5.57 4.36
N VAL A 61 11.24 -5.58 3.98
CA VAL A 61 12.00 -6.80 3.75
C VAL A 61 13.01 -6.95 4.87
N ALA A 62 12.79 -7.91 5.76
CA ALA A 62 13.64 -8.13 6.92
C ALA A 62 14.42 -9.44 6.79
N VAL A 63 15.74 -9.36 6.99
CA VAL A 63 16.64 -10.52 7.07
C VAL A 63 17.36 -10.46 8.41
N VAL A 64 17.18 -11.48 9.24
CA VAL A 64 17.81 -11.59 10.56
C VAL A 64 18.58 -12.89 10.65
N ASP A 65 19.84 -12.81 11.07
CA ASP A 65 20.71 -13.97 11.20
C ASP A 65 20.10 -15.03 12.16
N PRO A 66 19.85 -16.26 11.67
CA PRO A 66 19.22 -17.31 12.47
C PRO A 66 20.14 -17.84 13.59
N THR A 67 21.45 -17.60 13.55
CA THR A 67 22.40 -18.03 14.58
C THR A 67 22.37 -17.16 15.83
N LEU A 68 21.81 -15.95 15.75
CA LEU A 68 21.75 -15.03 16.87
C LEU A 68 20.86 -15.55 18.02
N PRO A 69 21.25 -15.32 19.29
CA PRO A 69 20.38 -15.57 20.43
C PRO A 69 19.06 -14.79 20.32
N GLY A 70 17.96 -15.34 20.84
CA GLY A 70 16.62 -14.73 20.72
C GLY A 70 16.52 -13.29 21.22
N LYS A 71 17.26 -12.93 22.28
CA LYS A 71 17.34 -11.55 22.78
C LYS A 71 17.97 -10.61 21.76
N LYS A 72 19.05 -11.04 21.10
CA LYS A 72 19.73 -10.25 20.06
C LYS A 72 18.87 -10.11 18.81
N LYS A 73 18.16 -11.16 18.39
CA LYS A 73 17.15 -11.06 17.31
C LYS A 73 16.08 -10.02 17.63
N THR A 74 15.57 -10.03 18.86
CA THR A 74 14.56 -9.06 19.32
C THR A 74 15.11 -7.63 19.28
N GLU A 75 16.35 -7.42 19.73
CA GLU A 75 17.05 -6.14 19.67
C GLU A 75 17.21 -5.64 18.22
N CYS A 76 17.61 -6.52 17.28
CA CYS A 76 17.67 -6.19 15.85
C CYS A 76 16.32 -5.71 15.30
N TRP A 77 15.24 -6.43 15.60
CA TRP A 77 13.89 -6.04 15.16
C TRP A 77 13.46 -4.70 15.76
N GLN A 78 13.66 -4.49 17.06
CA GLN A 78 13.23 -3.26 17.73
C GLN A 78 13.98 -2.03 17.22
N LEU A 79 15.31 -2.10 17.14
CA LEU A 79 16.14 -0.98 16.68
C LEU A 79 15.95 -0.75 15.18
N GLY A 80 15.96 -1.81 14.38
CA GLY A 80 15.84 -1.73 12.93
C GLY A 80 14.49 -1.19 12.49
N LEU A 81 13.39 -1.66 13.09
CA LEU A 81 12.05 -1.17 12.75
C LEU A 81 11.86 0.29 13.16
N LYS A 82 12.28 0.66 14.37
CA LYS A 82 12.21 2.06 14.83
C LYS A 82 12.96 3.00 13.90
N GLU A 83 14.16 2.62 13.49
CA GLU A 83 14.96 3.44 12.57
C GLU A 83 14.35 3.49 11.17
N THR A 84 13.80 2.37 10.69
CA THR A 84 13.05 2.32 9.42
C THR A 84 11.87 3.28 9.45
N GLU A 85 11.06 3.26 10.51
CA GLU A 85 9.91 4.18 10.65
C GLU A 85 10.35 5.64 10.65
N ASN A 86 11.44 5.99 11.33
CA ASN A 86 11.97 7.35 11.33
C ASN A 86 12.36 7.80 9.92
N GLN A 87 13.07 6.94 9.18
CA GLN A 87 13.52 7.26 7.83
C GLN A 87 12.36 7.37 6.84
N LEU A 88 11.37 6.46 6.92
CA LEU A 88 10.17 6.52 6.08
C LEU A 88 9.38 7.80 6.35
N ARG A 89 9.18 8.17 7.62
CA ARG A 89 8.53 9.44 7.98
C ARG A 89 9.29 10.66 7.47
N ALA A 90 10.62 10.64 7.54
CA ALA A 90 11.46 11.72 6.99
C ALA A 90 11.35 11.85 5.47
N LEU A 91 11.03 10.75 4.76
CA LEU A 91 10.71 10.74 3.33
C LEU A 91 9.25 11.11 3.02
N GLY A 92 8.43 11.38 4.04
CA GLY A 92 7.01 11.69 3.88
C GLY A 92 6.10 10.47 3.66
N LEU A 93 6.62 9.26 3.88
CA LEU A 93 5.81 8.04 3.89
C LEU A 93 5.11 7.90 5.24
N ASP A 94 3.87 7.45 5.19
CA ASP A 94 2.94 7.33 6.33
C ASP A 94 2.58 5.87 6.65
N GLU A 95 3.08 4.91 5.87
CA GLU A 95 2.83 3.48 6.06
C GLU A 95 4.05 2.61 5.73
N LEU A 96 4.07 1.41 6.32
CA LEU A 96 5.02 0.34 6.04
C LEU A 96 4.25 -0.99 5.99
N GLN A 97 4.33 -1.68 4.85
CA GLN A 97 3.66 -2.96 4.63
C GLN A 97 4.62 -4.11 4.89
N ALA A 98 4.12 -5.26 5.34
CA ALA A 98 4.89 -6.49 5.42
C ALA A 98 4.06 -7.62 4.78
N MET A 99 4.56 -8.18 3.67
CA MET A 99 3.89 -9.28 2.98
C MET A 99 4.46 -10.60 3.50
N LEU A 100 3.63 -11.41 4.13
CA LEU A 100 4.02 -12.70 4.70
C LEU A 100 3.35 -13.85 3.96
N GLU A 101 4.10 -14.94 3.77
CA GLU A 101 3.49 -16.19 3.33
C GLU A 101 2.57 -16.78 4.42
N PRO A 102 1.50 -17.52 4.04
CA PRO A 102 0.62 -18.18 5.01
C PRO A 102 1.33 -19.14 5.98
N SER A 103 2.50 -19.66 5.61
CA SER A 103 3.34 -20.52 6.45
C SER A 103 4.00 -19.76 7.61
N MET A 104 4.09 -18.42 7.53
CA MET A 104 4.81 -17.56 8.47
C MET A 104 3.92 -16.96 9.58
N ASN A 105 2.84 -17.65 9.96
CA ASN A 105 1.86 -17.18 10.96
C ASN A 105 2.48 -16.76 12.31
N GLY A 106 3.61 -17.37 12.70
CA GLY A 106 4.34 -16.98 13.90
C GLY A 106 4.88 -15.55 13.84
N LEU A 107 5.45 -15.15 12.70
CA LEU A 107 5.97 -13.80 12.48
C LEU A 107 4.83 -12.78 12.40
N GLY A 108 3.73 -13.10 11.71
CA GLY A 108 2.55 -12.23 11.65
C GLY A 108 2.02 -11.86 13.04
N LYS A 109 1.89 -12.85 13.94
CA LYS A 109 1.49 -12.61 15.34
C LYS A 109 2.47 -11.71 16.09
N VAL A 110 3.77 -11.81 15.79
CA VAL A 110 4.80 -10.97 16.41
C VAL A 110 4.69 -9.53 15.92
N LEU A 111 4.54 -9.31 14.60
CA LEU A 111 4.35 -7.98 14.00
C LEU A 111 3.17 -7.25 14.63
N VAL A 112 2.02 -7.93 14.74
CA VAL A 112 0.81 -7.34 15.34
C VAL A 112 1.00 -7.06 16.83
N ARG A 113 1.41 -8.07 17.61
CA ARG A 113 1.44 -7.95 19.09
C ARG A 113 2.56 -7.08 19.64
N LYS A 114 3.69 -6.99 18.94
CA LYS A 114 4.89 -6.31 19.45
C LYS A 114 5.21 -5.01 18.70
N TYR A 115 4.83 -4.92 17.44
CA TYR A 115 5.31 -3.86 16.55
C TYR A 115 4.19 -3.04 15.93
N GLY A 116 2.94 -3.21 16.37
CA GLY A 116 1.84 -2.32 16.02
C GLY A 116 1.32 -2.47 14.58
N PHE A 117 1.74 -3.51 13.86
CA PHE A 117 1.15 -3.82 12.55
C PHE A 117 -0.31 -4.22 12.70
N ILE A 118 -1.11 -3.93 11.67
CA ILE A 118 -2.50 -4.37 11.56
C ILE A 118 -2.56 -5.46 10.51
N GLU A 119 -3.21 -6.57 10.84
CA GLU A 119 -3.46 -7.64 9.88
C GLU A 119 -4.64 -7.28 8.99
N ASP A 120 -4.36 -7.11 7.70
CA ASP A 120 -5.40 -6.93 6.69
C ASP A 120 -5.89 -8.29 6.17
N LYS A 121 -7.18 -8.37 5.82
CA LYS A 121 -7.82 -9.56 5.24
C LYS A 121 -7.78 -9.56 3.71
N PHE A 122 -7.20 -8.54 3.08
CA PHE A 122 -7.07 -8.49 1.63
C PHE A 122 -6.06 -9.50 1.08
N ARG A 123 -6.34 -9.98 -0.15
CA ARG A 123 -5.40 -10.79 -0.92
C ARG A 123 -4.45 -9.86 -1.68
N CYS A 124 -3.14 -10.12 -1.58
CA CYS A 124 -2.14 -9.40 -2.36
C CYS A 124 -1.95 -10.04 -3.74
N PHE A 125 -1.87 -9.19 -4.79
CA PHE A 125 -1.51 -9.57 -6.16
C PHE A 125 -0.47 -8.59 -6.67
N HIS A 126 0.60 -9.08 -7.29
CA HIS A 126 1.63 -8.26 -7.91
C HIS A 126 1.64 -8.43 -9.44
N LYS A 127 2.04 -7.38 -10.15
CA LYS A 127 2.27 -7.42 -11.59
C LYS A 127 3.66 -6.87 -11.88
N HIS A 128 4.52 -7.70 -12.48
CA HIS A 128 5.81 -7.24 -12.97
C HIS A 128 5.63 -6.49 -14.29
N PHE A 129 6.12 -5.25 -14.34
CA PHE A 129 6.33 -4.56 -15.60
C PHE A 129 7.63 -5.07 -16.20
N LYS A 130 7.62 -5.50 -17.46
CA LYS A 130 8.87 -5.77 -18.15
C LYS A 130 9.65 -4.45 -18.22
N VAL A 131 10.84 -4.42 -17.63
CA VAL A 131 11.80 -3.37 -17.95
C VAL A 131 12.18 -3.64 -19.41
N ASN A 132 11.77 -2.75 -20.32
CA ASN A 132 12.35 -2.75 -21.65
C ASN A 132 13.83 -2.44 -21.44
N GLY A 133 14.67 -3.47 -21.54
CA GLY A 133 16.10 -3.35 -21.32
C GLY A 133 16.70 -2.43 -22.39
N ASN A 134 16.78 -1.14 -22.07
CA ASN A 134 17.75 -0.23 -22.65
C ASN A 134 18.62 0.22 -21.49
N GLY A 135 19.78 -0.45 -21.37
CA GLY A 135 20.90 0.06 -20.58
C GLY A 135 21.46 1.33 -21.18
#